data_AF-A0AA42YWU0-F1
#
_entry.id   AF-A0AA42YWU0-F1
#
_cell.length_a   1.000
_cell.length_b   1.000
_cell.length_c   1.000
_cell.angle_alpha   90.00
_cell.angle_beta   90.00
_cell.angle_gamma   90.00
#
_symmetry.space_group_name_H-M   'P 1'
#
loop_
_entity.id
_entity.type
_entity.pdbx_description
1 polymer ?
#
loop_
_entity_poly.entity_id
_entity_poly.type
_entity_poly.pdbx_seq_one_letter_code
_entity_poly.pdbx_strand_id
1 'polypeptide(L)'
;MNRMLLFVLCVTMASTAASAPAEPARQDEVLGLLEASLSAGEGVPAQVLLEQYLLDHPRTPRIRELEALIAFYAGDYESAAATVTELRAGSGTYDSLGTMADLIVDTYETTKEYETVTYENFEVRYAPGPDEILVPYAIDTLKAAAEAMEVELGVKMVSPIRLEIYPDADSLARVSTLSVEAIRNTGTIALCKWGRLMIASPRALMRGYPWLDTIAHEYVHLLITKTTLDRAPVWLQEGLAKLLETRWRLPTTQLPLDPASNRLLLGAAEANQLLDFDQLHPSIALLPSQKDAVLAFAQVSSFMEMFYNEHGRDGVRLGLQHVADAADARTALAAVAGASWKELEAHWKNELAKKPKPPPARLLRRHLSGEATENDELAEVEREKARKHVRLGDLLWTRSRPAAASVEYGKAHRVAPSDPVVASRYARSAIAGGRPRDAIKPLVYTLSLYPTHAPAQSSLATARFRSGDKNGATHAALRAIALNPFDPQPHCVLAELDGRSDAHERELCTRLGGIRE
;
A
#
# COMPACT_ATOMS: atom_id res chain seq x y z
N MET A 1 -24.75 -45.77 -49.55
CA MET A 1 -26.15 -46.19 -49.78
C MET A 1 -27.05 -45.18 -49.05
N ASN A 2 -28.11 -44.75 -49.71
CA ASN A 2 -28.86 -43.52 -49.47
C ASN A 2 -30.04 -43.71 -48.48
N ARG A 3 -30.46 -42.61 -47.82
CA ARG A 3 -31.84 -42.30 -47.30
C ARG A 3 -32.29 -42.99 -45.99
N MET A 4 -33.08 -42.41 -45.07
CA MET A 4 -33.86 -41.15 -45.01
C MET A 4 -34.48 -40.98 -43.59
N LEU A 5 -34.63 -39.71 -43.14
CA LEU A 5 -35.77 -39.09 -42.40
C LEU A 5 -36.25 -39.70 -41.04
N LEU A 6 -36.80 -38.99 -40.04
CA LEU A 6 -36.93 -37.59 -39.60
C LEU A 6 -37.75 -37.63 -38.27
N PHE A 7 -37.48 -36.69 -37.36
CA PHE A 7 -38.41 -36.01 -36.42
C PHE A 7 -39.03 -36.69 -35.17
N VAL A 8 -38.60 -36.14 -34.02
CA VAL A 8 -39.38 -35.54 -32.91
C VAL A 8 -40.47 -36.36 -32.21
N LEU A 9 -40.23 -36.67 -30.93
CA LEU A 9 -41.20 -36.42 -29.86
C LEU A 9 -40.50 -36.24 -28.51
N CYS A 10 -40.66 -35.05 -27.90
CA CYS A 10 -40.40 -34.82 -26.49
C CYS A 10 -41.36 -35.66 -25.65
N VAL A 11 -40.84 -36.53 -24.78
CA VAL A 11 -41.51 -36.90 -23.53
C VAL A 11 -40.48 -36.87 -22.42
N THR A 12 -40.80 -36.06 -21.43
CA THR A 12 -40.21 -35.91 -20.11
C THR A 12 -39.77 -37.25 -19.51
N MET A 13 -38.46 -37.49 -19.42
CA MET A 13 -37.87 -38.39 -18.44
C MET A 13 -37.20 -37.51 -17.39
N ALA A 14 -37.89 -37.35 -16.26
CA ALA A 14 -37.27 -36.86 -15.05
C ALA A 14 -36.13 -37.81 -14.70
N SER A 15 -34.89 -37.38 -14.94
CA SER A 15 -33.72 -38.07 -14.42
C SER A 15 -33.70 -37.85 -12.91
N THR A 16 -34.14 -38.84 -12.15
CA THR A 16 -33.79 -38.99 -10.75
C THR A 16 -32.30 -39.35 -10.67
N ALA A 17 -31.44 -38.40 -10.98
CA ALA A 17 -30.06 -38.44 -10.52
C ALA A 17 -30.12 -38.17 -9.02
N ALA A 18 -30.24 -39.24 -8.23
CA ALA A 18 -29.95 -39.16 -6.82
C ALA A 18 -28.52 -38.63 -6.70
N SER A 19 -28.37 -37.42 -6.17
CA SER A 19 -27.10 -36.93 -5.67
C SER A 19 -26.64 -37.95 -4.63
N ALA A 20 -25.61 -38.73 -4.96
CA ALA A 20 -24.90 -39.46 -3.93
C ALA A 20 -24.47 -38.44 -2.87
N PRO A 21 -24.78 -38.65 -1.58
CA PRO A 21 -24.30 -37.75 -0.54
C PRO A 21 -22.77 -37.73 -0.64
N ALA A 22 -22.19 -36.52 -0.68
CA ALA A 22 -20.75 -36.37 -0.60
C ALA A 22 -20.26 -37.16 0.61
N GLU A 23 -19.29 -38.05 0.40
CA GLU A 23 -18.67 -38.79 1.50
C GLU A 23 -18.07 -37.76 2.46
N PRO A 24 -18.39 -37.81 3.77
CA PRO A 24 -17.89 -36.83 4.72
C PRO A 24 -16.35 -36.85 4.71
N ALA A 25 -15.73 -35.67 4.62
CA ALA A 25 -14.28 -35.52 4.61
C ALA A 25 -13.65 -36.24 5.83
N ARG A 26 -12.47 -36.84 5.63
CA ARG A 26 -11.78 -37.54 6.72
C ARG A 26 -11.27 -36.53 7.76
N GLN A 27 -11.09 -37.00 8.99
CA GLN A 27 -10.74 -36.16 10.16
C GLN A 27 -9.48 -35.31 9.95
N ASP A 28 -8.40 -35.92 9.46
CA ASP A 28 -7.14 -35.23 9.15
C ASP A 28 -7.31 -34.21 8.02
N GLU A 29 -8.31 -34.40 7.15
CA GLU A 29 -8.62 -33.46 6.06
C GLU A 29 -9.31 -32.21 6.61
N VAL A 30 -10.25 -32.31 7.57
CA VAL A 30 -10.91 -31.13 8.16
C VAL A 30 -9.93 -30.27 8.96
N LEU A 31 -9.09 -30.90 9.80
CA LEU A 31 -8.06 -30.19 10.55
C LEU A 31 -7.00 -29.59 9.61
N GLY A 32 -6.58 -30.34 8.59
CA GLY A 32 -5.65 -29.84 7.58
C GLY A 32 -6.22 -28.67 6.77
N LEU A 33 -7.52 -28.70 6.43
CA LEU A 33 -8.21 -27.59 5.78
C LEU A 33 -8.30 -26.37 6.69
N LEU A 34 -8.58 -26.56 7.99
CA LEU A 34 -8.61 -25.48 8.97
C LEU A 34 -7.24 -24.78 9.06
N GLU A 35 -6.16 -25.56 9.20
CA GLU A 35 -4.80 -25.01 9.27
C GLU A 35 -4.37 -24.34 7.96
N ALA A 36 -4.82 -24.87 6.82
CA ALA A 36 -4.63 -24.23 5.51
C ALA A 36 -5.42 -22.91 5.39
N SER A 37 -6.67 -22.86 5.85
CA SER A 37 -7.47 -21.63 5.88
C SER A 37 -6.82 -20.56 6.76
N LEU A 38 -6.31 -20.94 7.94
CA LEU A 38 -5.54 -20.02 8.77
C LEU A 38 -4.26 -19.56 8.07
N SER A 39 -3.51 -20.45 7.42
CA SER A 39 -2.32 -20.07 6.66
C SER A 39 -2.64 -19.07 5.54
N ALA A 40 -3.82 -19.19 4.91
CA ALA A 40 -4.31 -18.26 3.89
C ALA A 40 -4.94 -16.97 4.46
N GLY A 41 -4.91 -16.74 5.77
CA GLY A 41 -5.46 -15.54 6.40
C GLY A 41 -6.98 -15.57 6.59
N GLU A 42 -7.62 -16.74 6.52
CA GLU A 42 -9.08 -16.87 6.47
C GLU A 42 -9.70 -17.29 7.81
N GLY A 43 -9.90 -16.31 8.71
CA GLY A 43 -10.50 -16.56 10.04
C GLY A 43 -11.93 -17.11 9.98
N VAL A 44 -12.80 -16.56 9.12
CA VAL A 44 -14.21 -16.98 9.04
C VAL A 44 -14.38 -18.41 8.49
N PRO A 45 -13.78 -18.80 7.34
CA PRO A 45 -13.75 -20.19 6.91
C PRO A 45 -13.14 -21.14 7.94
N ALA A 46 -12.04 -20.75 8.58
CA ALA A 46 -11.42 -21.55 9.64
C ALA A 46 -12.36 -21.75 10.85
N GLN A 47 -13.16 -20.74 11.21
CA GLN A 47 -14.19 -20.86 12.24
C GLN A 47 -15.25 -21.90 11.88
N VAL A 48 -15.76 -21.89 10.65
CA VAL A 48 -16.76 -22.88 10.20
C VAL A 48 -16.19 -24.30 10.25
N LEU A 49 -14.94 -24.47 9.80
CA LEU A 49 -14.23 -25.76 9.85
C LEU A 49 -13.98 -26.22 11.29
N LEU A 50 -13.67 -25.29 12.19
CA LEU A 50 -13.52 -25.58 13.62
C LEU A 50 -14.84 -26.01 14.25
N GLU A 51 -15.94 -25.30 13.99
CA GLU A 51 -17.27 -25.66 14.49
C GLU A 51 -17.67 -27.07 14.04
N GLN A 52 -17.41 -27.39 12.76
CA GLN A 52 -17.61 -28.74 12.23
C GLN A 52 -16.73 -29.78 12.94
N TYR A 53 -15.44 -29.48 13.15
CA TYR A 53 -14.52 -30.38 13.85
C TYR A 53 -14.97 -30.65 15.31
N LEU A 54 -15.48 -29.62 16.00
CA LEU A 54 -15.91 -29.71 17.40
C LEU A 54 -17.23 -30.49 17.62
N LEU A 55 -17.99 -30.81 16.57
CA LEU A 55 -19.19 -31.64 16.70
C LEU A 55 -18.87 -33.05 17.19
N ASP A 56 -17.75 -33.61 16.72
CA ASP A 56 -17.39 -35.01 16.96
C ASP A 56 -16.13 -35.17 17.82
N HIS A 57 -15.47 -34.07 18.22
CA HIS A 57 -14.17 -34.09 18.89
C HIS A 57 -14.08 -33.15 20.11
N PRO A 58 -13.38 -33.57 21.18
CA PRO A 58 -13.19 -32.74 22.35
C PRO A 58 -12.21 -31.59 22.09
N ARG A 59 -12.39 -30.48 22.81
CA ARG A 59 -11.41 -29.39 22.85
C ARG A 59 -10.10 -29.86 23.48
N THR A 60 -9.05 -29.93 22.68
CA THR A 60 -7.68 -30.17 23.13
C THR A 60 -6.92 -28.83 23.28
N PRO A 61 -5.76 -28.80 23.94
CA PRO A 61 -4.91 -27.60 23.97
C PRO A 61 -4.55 -27.07 22.58
N ARG A 62 -4.30 -27.95 21.60
CA ARG A 62 -4.06 -27.54 20.20
C ARG A 62 -5.28 -26.85 19.59
N ILE A 63 -6.48 -27.37 19.87
CA ILE A 63 -7.73 -26.74 19.40
C ILE A 63 -7.94 -25.37 20.05
N ARG A 64 -7.59 -25.23 21.33
CA ARG A 64 -7.60 -23.93 22.03
C ARG A 64 -6.63 -22.92 21.40
N GLU A 65 -5.45 -23.35 20.94
CA GLU A 65 -4.52 -22.48 20.21
C GLU A 65 -5.11 -22.06 18.85
N LEU A 66 -5.74 -22.99 18.13
CA LEU A 66 -6.42 -22.69 16.87
C LEU A 66 -7.62 -21.76 17.08
N GLU A 67 -8.38 -21.91 18.17
CA GLU A 67 -9.43 -20.96 18.58
C GLU A 67 -8.86 -19.54 18.78
N ALA A 68 -7.70 -19.41 19.45
CA ALA A 68 -7.04 -18.10 19.61
C ALA A 68 -6.62 -17.49 18.25
N LEU A 69 -6.08 -18.29 17.35
CA LEU A 69 -5.69 -17.85 16.00
C LEU A 69 -6.92 -17.47 15.17
N ILE A 70 -7.98 -18.27 15.20
CA ILE A 70 -9.23 -17.96 14.50
C ILE A 70 -9.80 -16.63 14.98
N ALA A 71 -9.89 -16.42 16.30
CA ALA A 71 -10.34 -15.16 16.89
C ALA A 71 -9.44 -13.98 16.45
N PHE A 72 -8.11 -14.16 16.47
CA PHE A 72 -7.17 -13.14 16.02
C PHE A 72 -7.37 -12.77 14.55
N TYR A 73 -7.51 -13.75 13.67
CA TYR A 73 -7.69 -13.49 12.22
C TYR A 73 -9.08 -12.91 11.93
N ALA A 74 -10.09 -13.30 12.72
CA ALA A 74 -11.41 -12.71 12.70
C ALA A 74 -11.47 -11.29 13.30
N GLY A 75 -10.41 -10.81 13.96
CA GLY A 75 -10.31 -9.46 14.54
C GLY A 75 -10.80 -9.33 15.97
N ASP A 76 -11.24 -10.44 16.56
CA ASP A 76 -11.62 -10.54 17.96
C ASP A 76 -10.38 -10.73 18.85
N TYR A 77 -9.62 -9.63 18.98
CA TYR A 77 -8.36 -9.62 19.72
C TYR A 77 -8.56 -9.82 21.21
N GLU A 78 -9.71 -9.42 21.76
CA GLU A 78 -10.03 -9.63 23.18
C GLU A 78 -10.16 -11.12 23.48
N SER A 79 -10.99 -11.84 22.72
CA SER A 79 -11.13 -13.29 22.89
C SER A 79 -9.82 -14.03 22.62
N ALA A 80 -9.06 -13.61 21.61
CA ALA A 80 -7.75 -14.19 21.31
C ALA A 80 -6.75 -14.01 22.48
N ALA A 81 -6.63 -12.80 23.03
CA ALA A 81 -5.74 -12.49 24.14
C ALA A 81 -6.18 -13.17 25.46
N ALA A 82 -7.48 -13.23 25.72
CA ALA A 82 -8.03 -13.98 26.85
C ALA A 82 -7.68 -15.47 26.73
N THR A 83 -7.85 -16.06 25.54
CA THR A 83 -7.51 -17.46 25.26
C THR A 83 -6.02 -17.74 25.48
N VAL A 84 -5.14 -16.84 25.01
CA VAL A 84 -3.69 -16.93 25.26
C VAL A 84 -3.35 -16.83 26.74
N THR A 85 -4.01 -15.94 27.48
CA THR A 85 -3.80 -15.77 28.93
C THR A 85 -4.19 -17.02 29.70
N GLU A 86 -5.34 -17.64 29.37
CA GLU A 86 -5.78 -18.91 29.94
C GLU A 86 -4.80 -20.05 29.65
N LEU A 87 -4.30 -20.13 28.41
CA LEU A 87 -3.31 -21.14 28.01
C LEU A 87 -2.00 -21.00 28.79
N ARG A 88 -1.53 -19.76 29.01
CA ARG A 88 -0.32 -19.46 29.81
C ARG A 88 -0.47 -19.77 31.30
N ALA A 89 -1.69 -19.66 31.84
CA ALA A 89 -1.98 -19.97 33.24
C ALA A 89 -2.09 -21.48 33.52
N GLY A 90 -2.36 -22.29 32.48
CA GLY A 90 -2.35 -23.74 32.57
C GLY A 90 -0.95 -24.31 32.82
N SER A 91 -0.84 -25.33 33.67
CA SER A 91 0.44 -25.96 34.07
C SER A 91 1.14 -26.80 32.98
N GLY A 92 0.68 -26.73 31.73
CA GLY A 92 1.29 -27.46 30.61
C GLY A 92 2.16 -26.55 29.75
N THR A 93 3.33 -27.05 29.34
CA THR A 93 4.15 -26.42 28.30
C THR A 93 3.47 -26.59 26.94
N TYR A 94 2.58 -25.67 26.60
CA TYR A 94 1.95 -25.55 25.28
C TYR A 94 2.52 -24.31 24.58
N ASP A 95 3.76 -24.44 24.08
CA ASP A 95 4.53 -23.36 23.46
C ASP A 95 4.51 -23.47 21.92
N SER A 96 3.39 -23.89 21.32
CA SER A 96 3.32 -23.97 19.85
C SER A 96 3.07 -22.60 19.20
N LEU A 97 2.40 -21.69 19.91
CA LEU A 97 2.17 -20.32 19.46
C LEU A 97 3.46 -19.49 19.48
N GLY A 98 4.42 -19.78 20.37
CA GLY A 98 5.68 -19.04 20.48
C GLY A 98 5.47 -17.53 20.50
N THR A 99 6.18 -16.81 19.62
CA THR A 99 6.09 -15.34 19.50
C THR A 99 4.71 -14.84 19.05
N MET A 100 3.86 -15.70 18.48
CA MET A 100 2.49 -15.35 18.11
C MET A 100 1.64 -15.03 19.35
N ALA A 101 1.89 -15.71 20.47
CA ALA A 101 1.16 -15.46 21.70
C ALA A 101 1.39 -14.03 22.24
N ASP A 102 2.65 -13.56 22.20
CA ASP A 102 2.98 -12.18 22.57
C ASP A 102 2.35 -11.19 21.60
N LEU A 103 2.44 -11.45 20.29
CA LEU A 103 1.83 -10.60 19.27
C LEU A 103 0.31 -10.47 19.43
N ILE A 104 -0.40 -11.55 19.77
CA ILE A 104 -1.85 -11.52 20.01
C ILE A 104 -2.18 -10.59 21.18
N VAL A 105 -1.45 -10.72 22.30
CA VAL A 105 -1.64 -9.89 23.49
C VAL A 105 -1.27 -8.43 23.19
N ASP A 106 -0.13 -8.18 22.56
CA ASP A 106 0.32 -6.84 22.18
C ASP A 106 -0.65 -6.15 21.21
N THR A 107 -1.24 -6.92 20.28
CA THR A 107 -2.27 -6.41 19.37
C THR A 107 -3.51 -5.99 20.16
N TYR A 108 -4.01 -6.83 21.07
CA TYR A 108 -5.15 -6.47 21.93
C TYR A 108 -4.83 -5.21 22.75
N GLU A 109 -3.71 -5.19 23.46
CA GLU A 109 -3.32 -4.05 24.31
C GLU A 109 -3.15 -2.76 23.52
N THR A 110 -2.60 -2.83 22.30
CA THR A 110 -2.40 -1.68 21.41
C THR A 110 -3.72 -1.17 20.83
N THR A 111 -4.71 -2.05 20.58
CA THR A 111 -5.91 -1.73 19.79
C THR A 111 -7.22 -1.78 20.58
N LYS A 112 -7.21 -2.10 21.88
CA LYS A 112 -8.43 -2.23 22.71
C LYS A 112 -9.28 -0.95 22.78
N GLU A 113 -8.67 0.22 22.63
CA GLU A 113 -9.37 1.51 22.61
C GLU A 113 -9.69 1.98 21.17
N TYR A 114 -9.44 1.17 20.15
CA TYR A 114 -9.67 1.59 18.76
C TYR A 114 -11.17 1.60 18.45
N GLU A 115 -11.60 2.64 17.76
CA GLU A 115 -12.91 2.69 17.14
C GLU A 115 -12.91 1.90 15.84
N THR A 116 -14.07 1.34 15.49
CA THR A 116 -14.28 0.60 14.24
C THR A 116 -15.42 1.24 13.47
N VAL A 117 -15.16 1.61 12.23
CA VAL A 117 -16.19 2.04 11.29
C VAL A 117 -16.32 0.97 10.22
N THR A 118 -17.53 0.45 10.08
CA THR A 118 -17.87 -0.58 9.10
C THR A 118 -18.74 0.01 7.99
N TYR A 119 -18.37 -0.26 6.74
CA TYR A 119 -19.18 0.05 5.57
C TYR A 119 -19.18 -1.17 4.65
N GLU A 120 -20.35 -1.79 4.44
CA GLU A 120 -20.46 -3.07 3.72
C GLU A 120 -19.54 -4.13 4.35
N ASN A 121 -18.54 -4.63 3.61
CA ASN A 121 -17.53 -5.55 4.12
C ASN A 121 -16.18 -4.89 4.44
N PHE A 122 -16.09 -3.56 4.46
CA PHE A 122 -14.87 -2.83 4.83
C PHE A 122 -14.93 -2.43 6.30
N GLU A 123 -13.92 -2.81 7.08
CA GLU A 123 -13.74 -2.42 8.48
C GLU A 123 -12.50 -1.54 8.60
N VAL A 124 -12.66 -0.29 9.03
CA VAL A 124 -11.53 0.60 9.33
C VAL A 124 -11.43 0.77 10.84
N ARG A 125 -10.31 0.35 11.42
CA ARG A 125 -10.00 0.47 12.85
C ARG A 125 -8.92 1.51 13.08
N TYR A 126 -9.14 2.41 14.02
CA TYR A 126 -8.21 3.52 14.29
C TYR A 126 -8.26 3.94 15.75
N ALA A 127 -7.17 4.54 16.24
CA ALA A 127 -7.16 5.19 17.54
C ALA A 127 -8.00 6.48 17.50
N PRO A 128 -8.93 6.70 18.45
CA PRO A 128 -9.70 7.94 18.53
C PRO A 128 -8.80 9.18 18.55
N GLY A 129 -9.23 10.24 17.86
CA GLY A 129 -8.51 11.51 17.79
C GLY A 129 -8.10 11.90 16.37
N PRO A 130 -6.83 12.27 16.11
CA PRO A 130 -6.44 12.88 14.85
C PRO A 130 -6.64 11.98 13.62
N ASP A 131 -6.53 10.67 13.76
CA ASP A 131 -6.56 9.71 12.64
C ASP A 131 -7.98 9.43 12.10
N GLU A 132 -9.01 9.89 12.81
CA GLU A 132 -10.42 9.80 12.36
C GLU A 132 -10.64 10.41 10.96
N ILE A 133 -9.86 11.46 10.62
CA ILE A 133 -9.97 12.14 9.31
C ILE A 133 -9.65 11.22 8.13
N LEU A 134 -8.97 10.10 8.38
CA LEU A 134 -8.54 9.15 7.35
C LEU A 134 -9.68 8.23 6.90
N VAL A 135 -10.66 8.01 7.76
CA VAL A 135 -11.67 6.95 7.57
C VAL A 135 -12.47 7.10 6.27
N PRO A 136 -13.02 8.28 5.93
CA PRO A 136 -13.80 8.42 4.70
C PRO A 136 -12.97 8.14 3.45
N TYR A 137 -11.76 8.70 3.37
CA TYR A 137 -10.86 8.47 2.22
C TYR A 137 -10.40 7.02 2.12
N ALA A 138 -10.18 6.35 3.25
CA ALA A 138 -9.79 4.94 3.29
C ALA A 138 -10.91 4.04 2.74
N ILE A 139 -12.15 4.25 3.18
CA ILE A 139 -13.32 3.48 2.72
C ILE A 139 -13.52 3.68 1.21
N ASP A 140 -13.54 4.93 0.74
CA ASP A 140 -13.75 5.22 -0.68
C ASP A 140 -12.66 4.61 -1.57
N THR A 141 -11.41 4.66 -1.10
CA THR A 141 -10.27 4.07 -1.81
C THR A 141 -10.33 2.55 -1.83
N LEU A 142 -10.64 1.89 -0.70
CA LEU A 142 -10.75 0.44 -0.65
C LEU A 142 -11.91 -0.08 -1.52
N LYS A 143 -13.02 0.65 -1.58
CA LYS A 143 -14.14 0.35 -2.50
C LYS A 143 -13.70 0.42 -3.96
N ALA A 144 -13.07 1.53 -4.37
CA ALA A 144 -12.56 1.69 -5.72
C ALA A 144 -11.47 0.65 -6.07
N ALA A 145 -10.62 0.30 -5.09
CA ALA A 145 -9.62 -0.74 -5.24
C ALA A 145 -10.26 -2.13 -5.38
N ALA A 146 -11.30 -2.44 -4.62
CA ALA A 146 -12.06 -3.69 -4.74
C ALA A 146 -12.68 -3.84 -6.14
N GLU A 147 -13.33 -2.80 -6.65
CA GLU A 147 -13.90 -2.80 -8.00
C GLU A 147 -12.81 -3.00 -9.07
N ALA A 148 -11.70 -2.26 -8.97
CA ALA A 148 -10.59 -2.38 -9.90
C ALA A 148 -9.95 -3.78 -9.85
N MET A 149 -9.77 -4.35 -8.66
CA MET A 149 -9.12 -5.65 -8.50
C MET A 149 -10.03 -6.82 -8.86
N GLU A 150 -11.35 -6.69 -8.71
CA GLU A 150 -12.29 -7.66 -9.28
C GLU A 150 -12.11 -7.74 -10.81
N VAL A 151 -11.92 -6.59 -11.47
CA VAL A 151 -11.67 -6.50 -12.92
C VAL A 151 -10.28 -7.02 -13.34
N GLU A 152 -9.26 -6.85 -12.50
CA GLU A 152 -7.87 -7.25 -12.79
C GLU A 152 -7.60 -8.72 -12.41
N LEU A 153 -7.99 -9.15 -11.22
CA LEU A 153 -7.67 -10.48 -10.67
C LEU A 153 -8.85 -11.46 -10.76
N GLY A 154 -10.07 -10.99 -11.00
CA GLY A 154 -11.24 -11.86 -11.15
C GLY A 154 -11.75 -12.42 -9.81
N VAL A 155 -11.36 -11.78 -8.71
CA VAL A 155 -11.59 -12.27 -7.34
C VAL A 155 -12.34 -11.20 -6.59
N LYS A 156 -13.43 -11.61 -5.94
CA LYS A 156 -14.26 -10.75 -5.10
C LYS A 156 -14.13 -11.15 -3.65
N MET A 157 -13.79 -10.19 -2.81
CA MET A 157 -13.74 -10.37 -1.37
C MET A 157 -15.13 -10.26 -0.77
N VAL A 158 -15.63 -11.37 -0.23
CA VAL A 158 -16.91 -11.43 0.49
C VAL A 158 -16.74 -11.36 2.01
N SER A 159 -15.58 -11.79 2.52
CA SER A 159 -15.24 -11.65 3.94
C SER A 159 -14.93 -10.18 4.28
N PRO A 160 -14.99 -9.81 5.58
CA PRO A 160 -14.52 -8.51 6.02
C PRO A 160 -13.10 -8.22 5.55
N ILE A 161 -12.87 -7.00 5.08
CA ILE A 161 -11.58 -6.43 4.70
C ILE A 161 -11.23 -5.44 5.80
N ARG A 162 -10.28 -5.81 6.66
CA ARG A 162 -9.90 -5.01 7.82
C ARG A 162 -8.67 -4.16 7.55
N LEU A 163 -8.83 -2.85 7.58
CA LEU A 163 -7.75 -1.89 7.62
C LEU A 163 -7.56 -1.38 9.04
N GLU A 164 -6.33 -1.46 9.55
CA GLU A 164 -5.95 -0.93 10.86
C GLU A 164 -4.92 0.19 10.70
N ILE A 165 -5.25 1.35 11.26
CA ILE A 165 -4.44 2.56 11.18
C ILE A 165 -3.78 2.81 12.52
N TYR A 166 -2.46 2.69 12.54
CA TYR A 166 -1.63 2.84 13.74
C TYR A 166 -1.10 4.28 13.85
N PRO A 167 -1.20 4.94 15.01
CA PRO A 167 -0.73 6.31 15.24
C PRO A 167 0.72 6.62 14.81
N ASP A 168 1.61 5.65 14.97
CA ASP A 168 3.05 5.80 14.86
C ASP A 168 3.75 4.47 14.50
N ALA A 169 5.03 4.56 14.17
CA ALA A 169 5.86 3.41 13.81
C ALA A 169 6.07 2.43 14.97
N ASP A 170 6.08 2.90 16.22
CA ASP A 170 6.25 2.05 17.40
C ASP A 170 5.04 1.13 17.58
N SER A 171 3.83 1.66 17.40
CA SER A 171 2.58 0.91 17.50
C SER A 171 2.45 -0.10 16.36
N LEU A 172 2.83 0.29 15.14
CA LEU A 172 2.89 -0.65 14.02
C LEU A 172 3.95 -1.76 14.25
N ALA A 173 5.10 -1.43 14.82
CA ALA A 173 6.14 -2.42 15.11
C ALA A 173 5.70 -3.43 16.19
N ARG A 174 4.98 -2.97 17.23
CA ARG A 174 4.45 -3.84 18.30
C ARG A 174 3.49 -4.92 17.80
N VAL A 175 2.70 -4.61 16.77
CA VAL A 175 1.62 -5.48 16.26
C VAL A 175 1.96 -6.20 14.95
N SER A 176 3.24 -6.17 14.55
CA SER A 176 3.71 -6.75 13.30
C SER A 176 5.02 -7.49 13.46
N THR A 177 5.50 -8.08 12.36
CA THR A 177 6.85 -8.68 12.31
C THR A 177 7.95 -7.65 12.01
N LEU A 178 7.61 -6.36 11.91
CA LEU A 178 8.57 -5.29 11.64
C LEU A 178 9.13 -4.71 12.93
N SER A 179 10.44 -4.46 12.96
CA SER A 179 11.02 -3.60 13.99
C SER A 179 10.94 -2.12 13.58
N VAL A 180 10.97 -1.22 14.55
CA VAL A 180 11.08 0.23 14.30
C VAL A 180 12.29 0.56 13.43
N GLU A 181 13.40 -0.16 13.62
CA GLU A 181 14.62 0.01 12.84
C GLU A 181 14.46 -0.48 11.40
N ALA A 182 13.72 -1.58 11.16
CA ALA A 182 13.37 -2.02 9.82
C ALA A 182 12.47 -1.01 9.10
N ILE A 183 11.48 -0.46 9.80
CA ILE A 183 10.61 0.63 9.31
C ILE A 183 11.47 1.85 8.94
N ARG A 184 12.40 2.26 9.81
CA ARG A 184 13.30 3.40 9.59
C ARG A 184 14.24 3.18 8.40
N ASN A 185 14.86 2.00 8.30
CA ASN A 185 15.89 1.72 7.29
C ASN A 185 15.33 1.49 5.89
N THR A 186 14.18 0.82 5.78
CA THR A 186 13.58 0.50 4.47
C THR A 186 12.48 1.48 4.06
N GLY A 187 11.90 2.19 5.04
CA GLY A 187 10.74 3.06 4.82
C GLY A 187 9.42 2.29 4.65
N THR A 188 9.40 0.99 4.97
CA THR A 188 8.18 0.16 4.98
C THR A 188 7.26 0.66 6.08
N ILE A 189 6.05 1.08 5.71
CA ILE A 189 5.11 1.75 6.62
C ILE A 189 3.73 1.08 6.65
N ALA A 190 3.62 -0.06 5.98
CA ALA A 190 2.42 -0.84 5.82
C ALA A 190 2.78 -2.32 5.65
N LEU A 191 1.83 -3.20 5.99
CA LEU A 191 1.91 -4.62 5.73
C LEU A 191 0.51 -5.26 5.64
N CYS A 192 0.41 -6.34 4.88
CA CYS A 192 -0.73 -7.23 4.87
C CYS A 192 -0.33 -8.57 5.47
N LYS A 193 -0.94 -8.95 6.59
CA LYS A 193 -0.69 -10.24 7.24
C LYS A 193 -1.86 -10.62 8.13
N TRP A 194 -2.07 -11.92 8.34
CA TRP A 194 -3.12 -12.44 9.24
C TRP A 194 -4.54 -11.94 8.88
N GLY A 195 -4.81 -11.78 7.58
CA GLY A 195 -6.13 -11.36 7.08
C GLY A 195 -6.46 -9.87 7.26
N ARG A 196 -5.47 -9.03 7.62
CA ARG A 196 -5.67 -7.58 7.81
C ARG A 196 -4.61 -6.75 7.08
N LEU A 197 -5.00 -5.54 6.70
CA LEU A 197 -4.16 -4.48 6.19
C LEU A 197 -3.76 -3.60 7.37
N MET A 198 -2.48 -3.32 7.53
CA MET A 198 -1.96 -2.48 8.62
C MET A 198 -1.14 -1.35 8.01
N ILE A 199 -1.38 -0.12 8.46
CA ILE A 199 -0.58 1.05 8.05
C ILE A 199 -0.22 1.88 9.28
N ALA A 200 0.93 2.54 9.28
CA ALA A 200 1.10 3.70 10.17
C ALA A 200 0.42 4.91 9.53
N SER A 201 -0.24 5.74 10.35
CA SER A 201 -0.90 6.96 9.90
C SER A 201 0.05 7.84 9.07
N PRO A 202 -0.42 8.55 8.03
CA PRO A 202 0.40 9.49 7.27
C PRO A 202 1.19 10.48 8.14
N ARG A 203 0.67 10.85 9.32
CA ARG A 203 1.37 11.73 10.27
C ARG A 203 2.58 11.09 10.96
N ALA A 204 2.76 9.78 10.86
CA ALA A 204 3.95 9.07 11.34
C ALA A 204 5.19 9.42 10.53
N LEU A 205 5.03 10.00 9.33
CA LEU A 205 6.13 10.51 8.50
C LEU A 205 6.03 12.04 8.36
N MET A 206 7.18 12.71 8.40
CA MET A 206 7.27 14.18 8.33
C MET A 206 6.48 14.79 7.16
N ARG A 207 6.48 14.14 6.00
CA ARG A 207 5.86 14.65 4.77
C ARG A 207 4.65 13.82 4.33
N GLY A 208 4.19 12.87 5.16
CA GLY A 208 3.28 11.83 4.70
C GLY A 208 3.92 10.91 3.64
N TYR A 209 3.07 10.14 2.97
CA TYR A 209 3.41 9.14 1.97
C TYR A 209 2.14 8.83 1.14
N PRO A 210 2.21 8.18 -0.04
CA PRO A 210 1.04 7.90 -0.88
C PRO A 210 0.11 6.84 -0.25
N TRP A 211 -0.51 7.17 0.87
CA TRP A 211 -1.16 6.24 1.78
C TRP A 211 -2.42 5.62 1.18
N LEU A 212 -3.13 6.34 0.31
CA LEU A 212 -4.25 5.79 -0.45
C LEU A 212 -3.79 4.74 -1.47
N ASP A 213 -2.69 4.99 -2.18
CA ASP A 213 -2.08 3.97 -3.04
C ASP A 213 -1.51 2.82 -2.19
N THR A 214 -1.00 3.09 -0.98
CA THR A 214 -0.49 2.05 -0.06
C THR A 214 -1.59 1.14 0.47
N ILE A 215 -2.76 1.63 0.87
CA ILE A 215 -3.86 0.73 1.28
C ILE A 215 -4.37 -0.11 0.11
N ALA A 216 -4.37 0.44 -1.11
CA ALA A 216 -4.68 -0.33 -2.31
C ALA A 216 -3.60 -1.40 -2.59
N HIS A 217 -2.33 -1.08 -2.35
CA HIS A 217 -1.21 -2.02 -2.41
C HIS A 217 -1.40 -3.20 -1.43
N GLU A 218 -1.68 -2.91 -0.16
CA GLU A 218 -1.93 -3.96 0.84
C GLU A 218 -3.19 -4.79 0.53
N TYR A 219 -4.19 -4.18 -0.09
CA TYR A 219 -5.36 -4.91 -0.56
C TYR A 219 -5.01 -5.90 -1.69
N VAL A 220 -4.10 -5.54 -2.59
CA VAL A 220 -3.60 -6.47 -3.62
C VAL A 220 -2.87 -7.65 -2.97
N HIS A 221 -2.03 -7.41 -1.96
CA HIS A 221 -1.40 -8.50 -1.20
C HIS A 221 -2.43 -9.46 -0.62
N LEU A 222 -3.48 -8.94 0.03
CA LEU A 222 -4.56 -9.76 0.59
C LEU A 222 -5.20 -10.68 -0.46
N LEU A 223 -5.44 -10.15 -1.67
CA LEU A 223 -5.99 -10.93 -2.78
C LEU A 223 -5.01 -11.97 -3.32
N ILE A 224 -3.72 -11.63 -3.45
CA ILE A 224 -2.69 -12.56 -3.94
C ILE A 224 -2.50 -13.71 -2.95
N THR A 225 -2.39 -13.41 -1.65
CA THR A 225 -2.31 -14.45 -0.61
C THR A 225 -3.50 -15.40 -0.69
N LYS A 226 -4.72 -14.88 -0.86
CA LYS A 226 -5.92 -15.73 -0.98
C LYS A 226 -5.95 -16.55 -2.26
N THR A 227 -5.71 -15.93 -3.40
CA THR A 227 -5.75 -16.61 -4.71
C THR A 227 -4.68 -17.68 -4.84
N THR A 228 -3.54 -17.52 -4.17
CA THR A 228 -2.42 -18.45 -4.25
C THR A 228 -2.28 -19.37 -3.04
N LEU A 229 -3.20 -19.29 -2.06
CA LEU A 229 -3.12 -20.02 -0.79
C LEU A 229 -1.78 -19.78 -0.07
N ASP A 230 -1.35 -18.52 -0.05
CA ASP A 230 -0.07 -18.02 0.49
C ASP A 230 1.19 -18.66 -0.16
N ARG A 231 1.07 -19.20 -1.38
CA ARG A 231 2.19 -19.82 -2.10
C ARG A 231 2.98 -18.86 -2.97
N ALA A 232 2.45 -17.68 -3.28
CA ALA A 232 3.17 -16.68 -4.07
C ALA A 232 4.44 -16.22 -3.33
N PRO A 233 5.62 -16.24 -3.97
CA PRO A 233 6.83 -15.70 -3.36
C PRO A 233 6.77 -14.17 -3.27
N VAL A 234 7.51 -13.60 -2.31
CA VAL A 234 7.56 -12.16 -2.02
C VAL A 234 7.72 -11.31 -3.29
N TRP A 235 8.63 -11.68 -4.19
CA TRP A 235 8.87 -10.89 -5.40
C TRP A 235 7.65 -10.80 -6.33
N LEU A 236 6.82 -11.86 -6.40
CA LEU A 236 5.62 -11.90 -7.22
C LEU A 236 4.52 -11.05 -6.57
N GLN A 237 4.34 -11.21 -5.25
CA GLN A 237 3.40 -10.42 -4.47
C GLN A 237 3.70 -8.93 -4.61
N GLU A 238 4.94 -8.52 -4.36
CA GLU A 238 5.37 -7.12 -4.40
C GLU A 238 5.35 -6.52 -5.82
N GLY A 239 5.73 -7.31 -6.83
CA GLY A 239 5.69 -6.90 -8.22
C GLY A 239 4.27 -6.59 -8.70
N LEU A 240 3.32 -7.46 -8.38
CA LEU A 240 1.91 -7.28 -8.74
C LEU A 240 1.25 -6.19 -7.90
N ALA A 241 1.48 -6.16 -6.58
CA ALA A 241 0.97 -5.10 -5.72
C ALA A 241 1.43 -3.72 -6.21
N LYS A 242 2.72 -3.56 -6.55
CA LYS A 242 3.24 -2.30 -7.06
C LYS A 242 2.71 -1.93 -8.46
N LEU A 243 2.44 -2.91 -9.31
CA LEU A 243 1.84 -2.69 -10.63
C LEU A 243 0.37 -2.24 -10.52
N LEU A 244 -0.36 -2.79 -9.55
CA LEU A 244 -1.81 -2.66 -9.44
C LEU A 244 -2.27 -1.57 -8.45
N GLU A 245 -1.40 -1.09 -7.55
CA GLU A 245 -1.75 -0.15 -6.46
C GLU A 245 -2.39 1.18 -6.89
N THR A 246 -2.25 1.58 -8.16
CA THR A 246 -2.85 2.84 -8.67
C THR A 246 -4.09 2.64 -9.55
N ARG A 247 -4.49 1.39 -9.83
CA ARG A 247 -5.59 1.07 -10.75
C ARG A 247 -6.95 1.57 -10.28
N TRP A 248 -7.13 1.71 -8.98
CA TRP A 248 -8.34 2.27 -8.38
C TRP A 248 -8.64 3.72 -8.83
N ARG A 249 -7.63 4.48 -9.24
CA ARG A 249 -7.76 5.87 -9.70
C ARG A 249 -7.21 6.16 -11.08
N LEU A 250 -6.49 5.23 -11.70
CA LEU A 250 -5.91 5.38 -13.04
C LEU A 250 -6.22 4.14 -13.88
N PRO A 251 -6.89 4.28 -15.04
CA PRO A 251 -7.16 3.15 -15.93
C PRO A 251 -5.94 2.75 -16.78
N THR A 252 -4.72 3.13 -16.38
CA THR A 252 -3.49 2.86 -17.15
C THR A 252 -2.81 1.59 -16.68
N THR A 253 -2.18 0.87 -17.60
CA THR A 253 -1.36 -0.31 -17.31
C THR A 253 0.10 0.01 -17.00
N GLN A 254 0.50 1.25 -17.21
CA GLN A 254 1.88 1.70 -17.00
C GLN A 254 2.16 1.96 -15.53
N LEU A 255 3.36 1.57 -15.09
CA LEU A 255 3.84 1.92 -13.76
C LEU A 255 3.91 3.44 -13.59
N PRO A 256 3.50 3.98 -12.43
CA PRO A 256 3.74 5.37 -12.11
C PRO A 256 5.21 5.73 -12.27
N LEU A 257 5.50 6.79 -13.03
CA LEU A 257 6.86 7.25 -13.26
C LEU A 257 7.43 7.85 -11.96
N ASP A 258 8.34 7.14 -11.31
CA ASP A 258 9.27 7.69 -10.32
C ASP A 258 10.68 7.74 -10.92
N PRO A 259 11.16 8.95 -11.34
CA PRO A 259 12.47 9.09 -11.96
C PRO A 259 13.64 8.62 -11.10
N ALA A 260 13.58 8.75 -9.77
CA ALA A 260 14.67 8.32 -8.90
C ALA A 260 14.74 6.80 -8.83
N SER A 261 13.60 6.14 -8.67
CA SER A 261 13.47 4.69 -8.68
C SER A 261 13.89 4.08 -10.04
N ASN A 262 13.39 4.63 -11.14
CA ASN A 262 13.73 4.17 -12.49
C ASN A 262 15.21 4.35 -12.81
N ARG A 263 15.84 5.42 -12.30
CA ARG A 263 17.28 5.63 -12.49
C ARG A 263 18.10 4.56 -11.78
N LEU A 264 17.69 4.15 -10.58
CA LEU A 264 18.34 3.07 -9.85
C LEU A 264 18.22 1.74 -10.59
N LEU A 265 17.01 1.42 -11.08
CA LEU A 265 16.77 0.20 -11.85
C LEU A 265 17.64 0.14 -13.10
N LEU A 266 17.60 1.16 -13.96
CA LEU A 266 18.36 1.16 -15.21
C LEU A 266 19.87 1.18 -14.94
N GLY A 267 20.33 1.93 -13.92
CA GLY A 267 21.73 1.93 -13.53
C GLY A 267 22.21 0.57 -13.02
N ALA A 268 21.39 -0.12 -12.22
CA ALA A 268 21.69 -1.47 -11.75
C ALA A 268 21.70 -2.48 -12.90
N ALA A 269 20.76 -2.38 -13.85
CA ALA A 269 20.73 -3.21 -15.05
C ALA A 269 21.99 -3.02 -15.92
N GLU A 270 22.37 -1.77 -16.21
CA GLU A 270 23.59 -1.43 -16.98
C GLU A 270 24.86 -1.96 -16.29
N ALA A 271 24.91 -1.91 -14.96
CA ALA A 271 26.06 -2.36 -14.16
C ALA A 271 26.04 -3.87 -13.84
N ASN A 272 25.03 -4.62 -14.27
CA ASN A 272 24.79 -6.02 -13.89
C ASN A 272 24.76 -6.23 -12.35
N GLN A 273 24.04 -5.34 -11.66
CA GLN A 273 23.86 -5.26 -10.21
C GLN A 273 22.38 -5.39 -9.79
N LEU A 274 21.55 -5.97 -10.65
CA LEU A 274 20.18 -6.35 -10.28
C LEU A 274 20.22 -7.40 -9.16
N LEU A 275 19.23 -7.35 -8.27
CA LEU A 275 19.11 -8.29 -7.16
C LEU A 275 18.66 -9.65 -7.68
N ASP A 276 19.10 -10.73 -7.05
CA ASP A 276 18.49 -12.03 -7.29
C ASP A 276 17.06 -12.02 -6.69
N PHE A 277 16.09 -12.60 -7.40
CA PHE A 277 14.72 -12.70 -6.91
C PHE A 277 14.64 -13.50 -5.59
N ASP A 278 15.55 -14.45 -5.35
CA ASP A 278 15.59 -15.21 -4.10
C ASP A 278 16.10 -14.38 -2.91
N GLN A 279 16.88 -13.31 -3.15
CA GLN A 279 17.35 -12.39 -2.11
C GLN A 279 16.24 -11.52 -1.50
N LEU A 280 15.06 -11.50 -2.12
CA LEU A 280 13.92 -10.69 -1.66
C LEU A 280 13.11 -11.39 -0.57
N HIS A 281 13.39 -12.67 -0.29
CA HIS A 281 12.78 -13.44 0.81
C HIS A 281 13.58 -13.25 2.12
N PRO A 282 12.94 -13.21 3.31
CA PRO A 282 11.50 -13.34 3.56
C PRO A 282 10.71 -12.04 3.46
N SER A 283 11.38 -10.89 3.28
CA SER A 283 10.72 -9.59 3.07
C SER A 283 11.68 -8.55 2.51
N ILE A 284 11.20 -7.68 1.61
CA ILE A 284 11.93 -6.49 1.14
C ILE A 284 12.24 -5.54 2.31
N ALA A 285 11.43 -5.54 3.37
CA ALA A 285 11.64 -4.71 4.56
C ALA A 285 12.87 -5.12 5.40
N LEU A 286 13.51 -6.26 5.10
CA LEU A 286 14.72 -6.73 5.76
C LEU A 286 16.00 -6.44 4.95
N LEU A 287 15.87 -5.79 3.78
CA LEU A 287 17.04 -5.41 2.99
C LEU A 287 17.90 -4.36 3.73
N PRO A 288 19.22 -4.31 3.47
CA PRO A 288 20.14 -3.52 4.28
C PRO A 288 19.93 -2.01 4.22
N SER A 289 19.29 -1.49 3.17
CA SER A 289 19.11 -0.05 2.99
C SER A 289 17.84 0.31 2.21
N GLN A 290 17.37 1.56 2.38
CA GLN A 290 16.30 2.15 1.59
C GLN A 290 16.58 2.08 0.08
N LYS A 291 17.85 2.22 -0.34
CA LYS A 291 18.23 2.16 -1.75
C LYS A 291 18.00 0.76 -2.32
N ASP A 292 18.33 -0.28 -1.56
CA ASP A 292 18.13 -1.67 -1.96
C ASP A 292 16.65 -2.00 -2.02
N ALA A 293 15.85 -1.55 -1.05
CA ALA A 293 14.39 -1.68 -1.07
C ALA A 293 13.76 -1.00 -2.30
N VAL A 294 14.16 0.25 -2.60
CA VAL A 294 13.65 0.95 -3.79
C VAL A 294 14.06 0.23 -5.08
N LEU A 295 15.30 -0.27 -5.17
CA LEU A 295 15.74 -1.08 -6.31
C LEU A 295 14.91 -2.37 -6.43
N ALA A 296 14.67 -3.08 -5.33
CA ALA A 296 13.87 -4.29 -5.31
C ALA A 296 12.47 -4.04 -5.86
N PHE A 297 11.74 -3.04 -5.33
CA PHE A 297 10.42 -2.66 -5.81
C PHE A 297 10.43 -2.28 -7.29
N ALA A 298 11.40 -1.47 -7.75
CA ALA A 298 11.53 -1.10 -9.14
C ALA A 298 11.75 -2.32 -10.05
N GLN A 299 12.58 -3.25 -9.58
CA GLN A 299 12.94 -4.46 -10.31
C GLN A 299 11.73 -5.37 -10.50
N VAL A 300 11.08 -5.78 -9.41
CA VAL A 300 9.97 -6.74 -9.47
C VAL A 300 8.75 -6.17 -10.18
N SER A 301 8.45 -4.89 -9.96
CA SER A 301 7.34 -4.22 -10.64
C SER A 301 7.61 -4.07 -12.14
N SER A 302 8.84 -3.77 -12.56
CA SER A 302 9.16 -3.68 -13.99
C SER A 302 9.08 -5.02 -14.72
N PHE A 303 9.40 -6.12 -14.02
CA PHE A 303 9.23 -7.47 -14.56
C PHE A 303 7.74 -7.80 -14.74
N MET A 304 6.93 -7.48 -13.73
CA MET A 304 5.47 -7.66 -13.80
C MET A 304 4.79 -6.73 -14.79
N GLU A 305 5.28 -5.51 -14.98
CA GLU A 305 4.81 -4.60 -16.02
C GLU A 305 5.03 -5.20 -17.42
N MET A 306 6.23 -5.74 -17.70
CA MET A 306 6.52 -6.42 -18.97
C MET A 306 5.56 -7.60 -19.16
N PHE A 307 5.49 -8.49 -18.16
CA PHE A 307 4.64 -9.69 -18.24
C PHE A 307 3.17 -9.34 -18.45
N TYR A 308 2.65 -8.35 -17.73
CA TYR A 308 1.27 -7.89 -17.87
C TYR A 308 1.02 -7.28 -19.25
N ASN A 309 1.95 -6.49 -19.79
CA ASN A 309 1.78 -5.88 -21.11
C ASN A 309 1.74 -6.92 -22.24
N GLU A 310 2.43 -8.06 -22.09
CA GLU A 310 2.50 -9.11 -23.10
C GLU A 310 1.38 -10.15 -22.99
N HIS A 311 0.96 -10.48 -21.76
CA HIS A 311 0.00 -11.57 -21.51
C HIS A 311 -1.35 -11.09 -20.96
N GLY A 312 -1.46 -9.79 -20.65
CA GLY A 312 -2.65 -9.18 -20.09
C GLY A 312 -3.03 -9.73 -18.72
N ARG A 313 -4.17 -9.29 -18.22
CA ARG A 313 -4.76 -9.78 -16.96
C ARG A 313 -5.02 -11.28 -16.96
N ASP A 314 -5.40 -11.86 -18.10
CA ASP A 314 -5.72 -13.29 -18.18
C ASP A 314 -4.47 -14.16 -18.00
N GLY A 315 -3.32 -13.71 -18.54
CA GLY A 315 -2.04 -14.35 -18.29
C GLY A 315 -1.60 -14.25 -16.83
N VAL A 316 -1.81 -13.10 -16.18
CA VAL A 316 -1.53 -12.94 -14.75
C VAL A 316 -2.39 -13.88 -13.90
N ARG A 317 -3.69 -13.94 -14.18
CA ARG A 317 -4.62 -14.85 -13.47
C ARG A 317 -4.22 -16.32 -13.62
N LEU A 318 -3.87 -16.74 -14.84
CA LEU A 318 -3.41 -18.10 -15.10
C LEU A 318 -2.10 -18.40 -14.37
N GLY A 319 -1.18 -17.44 -14.33
CA GLY A 319 0.06 -17.55 -13.56
C GLY A 319 -0.19 -17.74 -12.07
N LEU A 320 -1.07 -16.91 -11.48
CA LEU A 320 -1.48 -17.06 -10.07
C LEU A 320 -2.16 -18.40 -9.81
N GLN A 321 -3.01 -18.88 -10.72
CA GLN A 321 -3.65 -20.19 -10.62
C GLN A 321 -2.62 -21.32 -10.60
N HIS A 322 -1.62 -21.31 -11.49
CA HIS A 322 -0.55 -22.31 -11.46
C HIS A 322 0.24 -22.29 -10.13
N VAL A 323 0.50 -21.10 -9.57
CA VAL A 323 1.11 -20.97 -8.24
C VAL A 323 0.20 -21.55 -7.14
N ALA A 324 -1.10 -21.28 -7.23
CA ALA A 324 -2.10 -21.88 -6.34
C ALA A 324 -2.09 -23.40 -6.44
N ASP A 325 -1.86 -23.97 -7.62
CA ASP A 325 -1.72 -25.41 -7.87
C ASP A 325 -0.32 -25.97 -7.49
N ALA A 326 0.43 -25.23 -6.66
CA ALA A 326 1.74 -25.57 -6.13
C ALA A 326 2.90 -25.60 -7.15
N ALA A 327 2.75 -24.94 -8.30
CA ALA A 327 3.89 -24.66 -9.16
C ALA A 327 4.78 -23.58 -8.53
N ASP A 328 6.09 -23.73 -8.69
CA ASP A 328 7.02 -22.62 -8.46
C ASP A 328 6.66 -21.43 -9.36
N ALA A 329 6.71 -20.21 -8.83
CA ALA A 329 6.26 -19.01 -9.53
C ALA A 329 7.01 -18.72 -10.83
N ARG A 330 8.31 -19.03 -10.90
CA ARG A 330 9.07 -18.86 -12.14
C ARG A 330 8.57 -19.83 -13.20
N THR A 331 8.31 -21.08 -12.81
CA THR A 331 7.74 -22.11 -13.69
C THR A 331 6.33 -21.74 -14.13
N ALA A 332 5.49 -21.24 -13.22
CA ALA A 332 4.13 -20.81 -13.49
C ALA A 332 4.06 -19.71 -14.57
N LEU A 333 4.84 -18.63 -14.40
CA LEU A 333 4.87 -17.53 -15.37
C LEU A 333 5.53 -17.93 -16.69
N ALA A 334 6.58 -18.74 -16.64
CA ALA A 334 7.25 -19.27 -17.83
C ALA A 334 6.29 -20.14 -18.68
N ALA A 335 5.47 -20.96 -18.04
CA ALA A 335 4.44 -21.76 -18.71
C ALA A 335 3.40 -20.89 -19.42
N VAL A 336 2.94 -19.80 -18.80
CA VAL A 336 2.03 -18.83 -19.44
C VAL A 336 2.70 -18.15 -20.64
N ALA A 337 3.98 -17.81 -20.52
CA ALA A 337 4.74 -17.17 -21.60
C ALA A 337 5.12 -18.13 -22.74
N GLY A 338 4.97 -19.45 -22.55
CA GLY A 338 5.41 -20.45 -23.53
C GLY A 338 6.93 -20.46 -23.73
N ALA A 339 7.70 -20.07 -22.71
CA ALA A 339 9.15 -19.96 -22.73
C ALA A 339 9.76 -20.54 -21.46
N SER A 340 11.08 -20.73 -21.40
CA SER A 340 11.78 -21.00 -20.14
C SER A 340 11.91 -19.73 -19.30
N TRP A 341 12.06 -19.87 -17.97
CA TRP A 341 12.33 -18.73 -17.08
C TRP A 341 13.55 -17.91 -17.55
N LYS A 342 14.61 -18.60 -18.00
CA LYS A 342 15.84 -17.96 -18.48
C LYS A 342 15.59 -17.07 -19.70
N GLU A 343 14.74 -17.51 -20.63
CA GLU A 343 14.36 -16.73 -21.79
C GLU A 343 13.50 -15.52 -21.40
N LEU A 344 12.54 -15.72 -20.48
CA LEU A 344 11.68 -14.64 -19.99
C LEU A 344 12.48 -13.56 -19.23
N GLU A 345 13.41 -13.96 -18.37
CA GLU A 345 14.28 -13.04 -17.65
C GLU A 345 15.23 -12.28 -18.59
N ALA A 346 15.82 -12.98 -19.58
CA ALA A 346 16.68 -12.35 -20.57
C ALA A 346 15.91 -11.35 -21.45
N HIS A 347 14.68 -11.69 -21.83
CA HIS A 347 13.79 -10.82 -22.57
C HIS A 347 13.46 -9.55 -21.79
N TRP A 348 13.05 -9.67 -20.52
CA TRP A 348 12.81 -8.52 -19.66
C TRP A 348 14.04 -7.60 -19.52
N LYS A 349 15.23 -8.16 -19.30
CA LYS A 349 16.49 -7.37 -19.24
C LYS A 349 16.76 -6.62 -20.55
N ASN A 350 16.46 -7.23 -21.69
CA ASN A 350 16.58 -6.59 -23.00
C ASN A 350 15.56 -5.44 -23.17
N GLU A 351 14.33 -5.61 -22.73
CA GLU A 351 13.33 -4.54 -22.74
C GLU A 351 13.71 -3.38 -21.81
N LEU A 352 14.26 -3.67 -20.63
CA LEU A 352 14.80 -2.65 -19.73
C LEU A 352 15.91 -1.83 -20.39
N ALA A 353 16.82 -2.48 -21.11
CA ALA A 353 17.93 -1.80 -21.80
C ALA A 353 17.46 -0.83 -22.91
N LYS A 354 16.24 -1.01 -23.43
CA LYS A 354 15.63 -0.13 -24.44
C LYS A 354 14.90 1.07 -23.82
N LYS A 355 14.60 1.06 -22.51
CA LYS A 355 13.88 2.16 -21.86
C LYS A 355 14.68 3.46 -21.89
N PRO A 356 14.03 4.63 -22.10
CA PRO A 356 14.73 5.90 -22.11
C PRO A 356 15.31 6.23 -20.73
N LYS A 357 16.50 6.86 -20.71
CA LYS A 357 17.13 7.28 -19.46
C LYS A 357 16.29 8.34 -18.75
N PRO A 358 15.88 8.14 -17.49
CA PRO A 358 15.09 9.10 -16.75
C PRO A 358 15.91 10.37 -16.44
N PRO A 359 15.24 11.51 -16.20
CA PRO A 359 15.92 12.73 -15.78
C PRO A 359 16.68 12.52 -14.46
N PRO A 360 17.73 13.33 -14.18
CA PRO A 360 18.49 13.21 -12.95
C PRO A 360 17.61 13.57 -11.73
N ALA A 361 17.34 12.57 -10.89
CA ALA A 361 16.64 12.71 -9.61
C ALA A 361 17.38 11.89 -8.54
N ARG A 362 17.39 12.39 -7.30
CA ARG A 362 17.97 11.70 -6.14
C ARG A 362 16.88 10.98 -5.35
N LEU A 363 17.23 9.97 -4.56
CA LEU A 363 16.30 9.45 -3.56
C LEU A 363 16.11 10.48 -2.45
N LEU A 364 14.86 10.71 -2.07
CA LEU A 364 14.52 11.46 -0.87
C LEU A 364 14.44 10.50 0.32
N ARG A 365 15.12 10.87 1.41
CA ARG A 365 15.02 10.11 2.66
C ARG A 365 13.63 10.29 3.26
N ARG A 366 13.10 9.22 3.83
CA ARG A 366 11.87 9.25 4.64
C ARG A 366 12.31 9.46 6.09
N HIS A 367 11.71 10.44 6.74
CA HIS A 367 11.96 10.74 8.16
C HIS A 367 10.68 10.45 8.94
N LEU A 368 10.79 9.69 10.03
CA LEU A 368 9.69 9.57 10.98
C LEU A 368 9.40 10.94 11.60
N SER A 369 8.14 11.15 11.95
CA SER A 369 7.70 12.39 12.57
C SER A 369 8.43 12.63 13.89
N GLY A 370 8.99 13.82 14.06
CA GLY A 370 9.80 14.19 15.23
C GLY A 370 11.30 13.81 15.13
N GLU A 371 11.73 13.01 14.16
CA GLU A 371 13.15 12.63 14.01
C GLU A 371 13.99 13.62 13.18
N ALA A 372 13.34 14.45 12.38
CA ALA A 372 14.00 15.43 11.53
C ALA A 372 13.39 16.82 11.69
N THR A 373 14.22 17.83 11.46
CA THR A 373 13.89 19.25 11.52
C THR A 373 14.01 19.89 10.14
N GLU A 374 13.53 21.13 9.98
CA GLU A 374 13.76 21.90 8.76
C GLU A 374 15.27 22.11 8.44
N ASN A 375 16.14 22.04 9.46
CA ASN A 375 17.59 22.10 9.29
C ASN A 375 18.16 20.83 8.65
N ASP A 376 17.58 19.67 8.94
CA ASP A 376 17.97 18.40 8.32
C ASP A 376 17.58 18.40 6.84
N GLU A 377 16.39 18.91 6.50
CA GLU A 377 16.01 19.12 5.11
C GLU A 377 16.92 20.13 4.37
N LEU A 378 17.41 21.17 5.07
CA LEU A 378 18.37 22.12 4.52
C LEU A 378 19.73 21.46 4.26
N ALA A 379 20.16 20.53 5.12
CA ALA A 379 21.40 19.79 4.94
C ALA A 379 21.36 18.91 3.68
N GLU A 380 20.18 18.42 3.28
CA GLU A 380 20.00 17.63 2.07
C GLU A 380 20.12 18.43 0.75
N VAL A 381 20.06 19.76 0.78
CA VAL A 381 20.19 20.58 -0.43
C VAL A 381 21.64 20.48 -0.92
N GLU A 382 21.90 19.78 -2.01
CA GLU A 382 23.26 19.38 -2.42
C GLU A 382 24.20 20.58 -2.69
N ARG A 383 23.68 21.65 -3.28
CA ARG A 383 24.47 22.81 -3.71
C ARG A 383 24.67 23.80 -2.55
N GLU A 384 25.91 23.97 -2.10
CA GLU A 384 26.24 24.90 -0.99
C GLU A 384 25.76 26.34 -1.23
N LYS A 385 25.91 26.83 -2.47
CA LYS A 385 25.42 28.16 -2.84
C LYS A 385 23.90 28.27 -2.73
N ALA A 386 23.15 27.20 -3.06
CA ALA A 386 21.72 27.17 -2.84
C ALA A 386 21.40 27.16 -1.32
N ARG A 387 22.09 26.33 -0.52
CA ARG A 387 21.93 26.30 0.95
C ARG A 387 22.06 27.67 1.60
N LYS A 388 23.04 28.49 1.19
CA LYS A 388 23.24 29.85 1.73
C LYS A 388 22.03 30.75 1.46
N HIS A 389 21.50 30.72 0.24
CA HIS A 389 20.31 31.50 -0.11
C HIS A 389 19.05 30.99 0.60
N VAL A 390 18.90 29.67 0.75
CA VAL A 390 17.79 29.09 1.51
C VAL A 390 17.82 29.54 2.96
N ARG A 391 18.98 29.47 3.64
CA ARG A 391 19.13 29.92 5.02
C ARG A 391 18.77 31.39 5.22
N LEU A 392 19.15 32.26 4.29
CA LEU A 392 18.76 33.67 4.34
C LEU A 392 17.25 33.85 4.09
N GLY A 393 16.69 33.06 3.18
CA GLY A 393 15.24 32.97 2.97
C GLY A 393 14.50 32.57 4.25
N ASP A 394 14.97 31.54 4.97
CA ASP A 394 14.38 31.08 6.22
C ASP A 394 14.40 32.19 7.28
N LEU A 395 15.53 32.92 7.42
CA LEU A 395 15.64 34.07 8.34
C LEU A 395 14.69 35.22 7.99
N LEU A 396 14.34 35.39 6.72
CA LEU A 396 13.35 36.39 6.27
C LEU A 396 11.92 35.89 6.48
N TRP A 397 11.69 34.60 6.27
CA TRP A 397 10.42 33.93 6.51
C TRP A 397 10.01 34.01 7.98
N THR A 398 10.91 33.67 8.91
CA THR A 398 10.66 33.77 10.37
C THR A 398 10.38 35.20 10.83
N ARG A 399 10.79 36.22 10.07
CA ARG A 399 10.49 37.64 10.33
C ARG A 399 9.23 38.13 9.63
N SER A 400 8.39 37.22 9.12
CA SER A 400 7.15 37.53 8.40
C SER A 400 7.39 38.41 7.16
N ARG A 401 8.48 38.17 6.42
CA ARG A 401 8.81 38.88 5.17
C ARG A 401 8.77 37.94 3.95
N PRO A 402 7.60 37.38 3.60
CA PRO A 402 7.49 36.34 2.56
C PRO A 402 7.95 36.80 1.18
N ALA A 403 7.65 38.03 0.77
CA ALA A 403 8.09 38.57 -0.51
C ALA A 403 9.62 38.68 -0.62
N ALA A 404 10.30 39.08 0.47
CA ALA A 404 11.76 39.13 0.52
C ALA A 404 12.37 37.72 0.58
N ALA A 405 11.79 36.83 1.37
CA ALA A 405 12.18 35.42 1.43
C ALA A 405 12.10 34.77 0.03
N SER A 406 11.02 35.01 -0.71
CA SER A 406 10.82 34.54 -2.08
C SER A 406 11.92 34.98 -3.04
N VAL A 407 12.49 36.18 -2.88
CA VAL A 407 13.63 36.62 -3.69
C VAL A 407 14.88 35.77 -3.43
N GLU A 408 15.18 35.48 -2.16
CA GLU A 408 16.33 34.65 -1.79
C GLU A 408 16.12 33.18 -2.17
N TYR A 409 14.96 32.60 -1.89
CA TYR A 409 14.66 31.25 -2.36
C TYR A 409 14.66 31.16 -3.89
N GLY A 410 14.24 32.21 -4.61
CA GLY A 410 14.35 32.27 -6.06
C GLY A 410 15.80 32.26 -6.56
N LYS A 411 16.75 32.87 -5.81
CA LYS A 411 18.19 32.74 -6.08
C LYS A 411 18.66 31.31 -5.85
N ALA A 412 18.20 30.65 -4.77
CA ALA A 412 18.50 29.25 -4.52
C ALA A 412 17.97 28.34 -5.64
N HIS A 413 16.72 28.55 -6.07
CA HIS A 413 16.08 27.75 -7.12
C HIS A 413 16.80 27.89 -8.47
N ARG A 414 17.33 29.07 -8.82
CA ARG A 414 18.19 29.21 -10.01
C ARG A 414 19.48 28.39 -9.95
N VAL A 415 20.00 28.15 -8.74
CA VAL A 415 21.21 27.34 -8.53
C VAL A 415 20.89 25.84 -8.49
N ALA A 416 19.74 25.47 -7.91
CA ALA A 416 19.29 24.09 -7.75
C ALA A 416 17.82 23.96 -8.20
N PRO A 417 17.54 24.02 -9.52
CA PRO A 417 16.17 24.09 -10.04
C PRO A 417 15.38 22.77 -9.87
N SER A 418 16.08 21.65 -9.70
CA SER A 418 15.49 20.33 -9.48
C SER A 418 15.47 19.90 -8.02
N ASP A 419 15.87 20.76 -7.07
CA ASP A 419 15.84 20.40 -5.66
C ASP A 419 14.43 20.65 -5.08
N PRO A 420 13.76 19.60 -4.55
CA PRO A 420 12.37 19.71 -4.12
C PRO A 420 12.21 20.59 -2.87
N VAL A 421 13.20 20.60 -1.98
CA VAL A 421 13.17 21.43 -0.77
C VAL A 421 13.27 22.91 -1.16
N VAL A 422 14.19 23.23 -2.07
CA VAL A 422 14.36 24.60 -2.58
C VAL A 422 13.11 25.07 -3.32
N ALA A 423 12.56 24.24 -4.21
CA ALA A 423 11.38 24.57 -4.98
C ALA A 423 10.14 24.78 -4.09
N SER A 424 9.93 23.93 -3.09
CA SER A 424 8.83 24.09 -2.14
C SER A 424 8.96 25.35 -1.28
N ARG A 425 10.15 25.69 -0.77
CA ARG A 425 10.38 26.95 -0.04
C ARG A 425 10.15 28.18 -0.92
N TYR A 426 10.62 28.15 -2.17
CA TYR A 426 10.36 29.21 -3.14
C TYR A 426 8.86 29.37 -3.43
N ALA A 427 8.17 28.26 -3.69
CA ALA A 427 6.75 28.27 -3.98
C ALA A 427 5.92 28.83 -2.83
N ARG A 428 6.11 28.29 -1.61
CA ARG A 428 5.42 28.73 -0.39
C ARG A 428 5.59 30.23 -0.17
N SER A 429 6.82 30.73 -0.26
CA SER A 429 7.11 32.15 -0.09
C SER A 429 6.60 33.04 -1.22
N ALA A 430 6.56 32.55 -2.47
CA ALA A 430 5.98 33.29 -3.59
C ALA A 430 4.46 33.41 -3.43
N ILE A 431 3.77 32.35 -3.01
CA ILE A 431 2.33 32.34 -2.72
C ILE A 431 2.00 33.33 -1.60
N ALA A 432 2.71 33.25 -0.47
CA ALA A 432 2.56 34.14 0.68
C ALA A 432 2.90 35.60 0.31
N GLY A 433 3.87 35.80 -0.59
CA GLY A 433 4.27 37.11 -1.11
C GLY A 433 3.34 37.67 -2.19
N GLY A 434 2.16 37.07 -2.44
CA GLY A 434 1.18 37.56 -3.41
C GLY A 434 1.51 37.26 -4.87
N ARG A 435 2.44 36.34 -5.15
CA ARG A 435 2.85 35.91 -6.50
C ARG A 435 2.63 34.41 -6.72
N PRO A 436 1.39 33.89 -6.61
CA PRO A 436 1.11 32.46 -6.73
C PRO A 436 1.44 31.89 -8.11
N ARG A 437 1.31 32.69 -9.19
CA ARG A 437 1.63 32.25 -10.55
C ARG A 437 3.11 31.88 -10.74
N ASP A 438 4.01 32.56 -10.04
CA ASP A 438 5.46 32.30 -10.11
C ASP A 438 5.82 30.90 -9.55
N ALA A 439 4.98 30.36 -8.66
CA ALA A 439 5.19 29.06 -8.03
C ALA A 439 4.83 27.86 -8.94
N ILE A 440 3.91 28.04 -9.89
CA ILE A 440 3.31 26.92 -10.64
C ILE A 440 4.35 26.14 -11.46
N LYS A 441 5.13 26.83 -12.29
CA LYS A 441 6.12 26.18 -13.17
C LYS A 441 7.22 25.43 -12.38
N PRO A 442 7.85 26.02 -11.35
CA PRO A 442 8.76 25.31 -10.46
C PRO A 442 8.16 24.06 -9.81
N LEU A 443 6.93 24.16 -9.31
CA LEU A 443 6.24 23.04 -8.66
C LEU A 443 5.93 21.92 -9.64
N VAL A 444 5.42 22.23 -10.83
CA VAL A 444 5.15 21.23 -11.88
C VAL A 444 6.44 20.50 -12.27
N TYR A 445 7.55 21.22 -12.44
CA TYR A 445 8.85 20.61 -12.73
C TYR A 445 9.35 19.74 -11.57
N THR A 446 9.16 20.19 -10.33
CA THR A 446 9.53 19.42 -9.14
C THR A 446 8.72 18.13 -9.05
N LEU A 447 7.42 18.20 -9.28
CA LEU A 447 6.51 17.06 -9.18
C LEU A 447 6.65 16.08 -10.36
N SER A 448 7.21 16.51 -11.50
CA SER A 448 7.61 15.55 -12.54
C SER A 448 8.85 14.74 -12.17
N LEU A 449 9.62 15.17 -11.15
CA LEU A 449 10.77 14.45 -10.61
C LEU A 449 10.46 13.74 -9.29
N TYR A 450 9.57 14.31 -8.49
CA TYR A 450 9.19 13.84 -7.15
C TYR A 450 7.67 13.85 -7.00
N PRO A 451 6.95 12.93 -7.68
CA PRO A 451 5.47 12.96 -7.75
C PRO A 451 4.78 12.79 -6.39
N THR A 452 5.47 12.18 -5.42
CA THR A 452 5.00 11.94 -4.05
C THR A 452 5.44 13.01 -3.04
N HIS A 453 6.01 14.14 -3.49
CA HIS A 453 6.42 15.22 -2.60
C HIS A 453 5.21 16.03 -2.10
N ALA A 454 4.63 15.63 -0.96
CA ALA A 454 3.38 16.21 -0.44
C ALA A 454 3.40 17.74 -0.27
N PRO A 455 4.47 18.36 0.29
CA PRO A 455 4.51 19.82 0.41
C PRO A 455 4.46 20.56 -0.93
N ALA A 456 5.00 19.97 -1.99
CA ALA A 456 4.93 20.55 -3.34
C ALA A 456 3.54 20.37 -3.96
N GLN A 457 2.86 19.24 -3.75
CA GLN A 457 1.48 19.05 -4.21
C GLN A 457 0.53 20.04 -3.53
N SER A 458 0.63 20.19 -2.21
CA SER A 458 -0.16 21.17 -1.45
C SER A 458 0.09 22.60 -1.91
N SER A 459 1.36 23.00 -2.08
CA SER A 459 1.71 24.31 -2.63
C SER A 459 1.17 24.51 -4.05
N LEU A 460 1.11 23.46 -4.87
CA LEU A 460 0.59 23.53 -6.24
C LEU A 460 -0.92 23.75 -6.24
N ALA A 461 -1.65 23.07 -5.35
CA ALA A 461 -3.08 23.28 -5.15
C ALA A 461 -3.37 24.75 -4.82
N THR A 462 -2.68 25.30 -3.82
CA THR A 462 -2.82 26.70 -3.41
C THR A 462 -2.43 27.69 -4.50
N ALA A 463 -1.31 27.44 -5.19
CA ALA A 463 -0.84 28.32 -6.27
C ALA A 463 -1.85 28.39 -7.42
N ARG A 464 -2.40 27.24 -7.83
CA ARG A 464 -3.43 27.17 -8.88
C ARG A 464 -4.73 27.81 -8.43
N PHE A 465 -5.16 27.53 -7.20
CA PHE A 465 -6.35 28.11 -6.60
C PHE A 465 -6.30 29.64 -6.62
N ARG A 466 -5.24 30.23 -6.04
CA ARG A 466 -5.03 31.69 -6.00
C ARG A 466 -4.77 32.31 -7.38
N SER A 467 -4.42 31.50 -8.38
CA SER A 467 -4.24 31.96 -9.76
C SER A 467 -5.50 31.88 -10.62
N GLY A 468 -6.59 31.29 -10.08
CA GLY A 468 -7.88 31.10 -10.75
C GLY A 468 -8.02 29.79 -11.53
N ASP A 469 -7.03 28.90 -11.50
CA ASP A 469 -7.08 27.57 -12.14
C ASP A 469 -7.80 26.57 -11.22
N LYS A 470 -9.14 26.61 -11.23
CA LYS A 470 -9.99 25.79 -10.35
C LYS A 470 -9.78 24.29 -10.56
N ASN A 471 -9.85 23.84 -11.82
CA ASN A 471 -9.71 22.42 -12.13
C ASN A 471 -8.33 21.90 -11.73
N GLY A 472 -7.27 22.61 -12.09
CA GLY A 472 -5.92 22.21 -11.71
C GLY A 472 -5.69 22.25 -10.20
N ALA A 473 -6.36 23.15 -9.48
CA ALA A 473 -6.33 23.22 -8.03
C ALA A 473 -7.02 22.03 -7.36
N THR A 474 -8.23 21.65 -7.78
CA THR A 474 -8.94 20.46 -7.29
C THR A 474 -8.09 19.21 -7.46
N HIS A 475 -7.53 18.99 -8.65
CA HIS A 475 -6.68 17.82 -8.91
C HIS A 475 -5.44 17.81 -7.99
N ALA A 476 -4.76 18.94 -7.82
CA ALA A 476 -3.59 19.01 -6.95
C ALA A 476 -3.96 18.86 -5.47
N ALA A 477 -5.12 19.35 -5.04
CA ALA A 477 -5.60 19.22 -3.66
C ALA A 477 -5.91 17.76 -3.31
N LEU A 478 -6.67 17.04 -4.15
CA LEU A 478 -6.94 15.61 -3.96
C LEU A 478 -5.64 14.79 -3.94
N ARG A 479 -4.68 15.12 -4.80
CA ARG A 479 -3.35 14.50 -4.80
C ARG A 479 -2.55 14.81 -3.54
N ALA A 480 -2.71 15.99 -2.95
CA ALA A 480 -2.05 16.35 -1.70
C ALA A 480 -2.68 15.61 -0.51
N ILE A 481 -4.01 15.47 -0.44
CA ILE A 481 -4.72 14.69 0.59
C ILE A 481 -4.32 13.21 0.53
N ALA A 482 -4.19 12.67 -0.69
CA ALA A 482 -3.71 11.31 -0.91
C ALA A 482 -2.26 11.05 -0.45
N LEU A 483 -1.50 12.12 -0.13
CA LEU A 483 -0.13 12.04 0.40
C LEU A 483 -0.06 12.43 1.88
N ASN A 484 -0.76 13.50 2.27
CA ASN A 484 -0.80 14.00 3.63
C ASN A 484 -2.14 14.71 3.90
N PRO A 485 -3.13 14.01 4.47
CA PRO A 485 -4.44 14.57 4.81
C PRO A 485 -4.41 15.42 6.10
N PHE A 486 -3.26 15.55 6.77
CA PHE A 486 -3.12 16.42 7.94
C PHE A 486 -2.67 17.84 7.57
N ASP A 487 -2.36 18.09 6.30
CA ASP A 487 -2.16 19.45 5.80
C ASP A 487 -3.53 20.12 5.63
N PRO A 488 -3.86 21.22 6.34
CA PRO A 488 -5.14 21.90 6.18
C PRO A 488 -5.35 22.50 4.78
N GLN A 489 -4.25 22.82 4.09
CA GLN A 489 -4.31 23.69 2.92
C GLN A 489 -5.09 23.08 1.73
N PRO A 490 -4.90 21.80 1.36
CA PRO A 490 -5.73 21.12 0.36
C PRO A 490 -7.22 21.11 0.71
N HIS A 491 -7.57 20.83 1.97
CA HIS A 491 -8.97 20.82 2.43
C HIS A 491 -9.62 22.20 2.29
N CYS A 492 -8.89 23.25 2.69
CA CYS A 492 -9.38 24.62 2.53
C CYS A 492 -9.53 25.02 1.05
N VAL A 493 -8.64 24.58 0.17
CA VAL A 493 -8.76 24.80 -1.27
C VAL A 493 -10.02 24.12 -1.82
N LEU A 494 -10.29 22.86 -1.47
CA LEU A 494 -11.49 22.15 -1.91
C LEU A 494 -12.78 22.77 -1.36
N ALA A 495 -12.78 23.11 -0.06
CA ALA A 495 -13.86 23.82 0.61
C ALA A 495 -14.27 25.13 -0.08
N GLU A 496 -13.30 25.90 -0.58
CA GLU A 496 -13.57 27.16 -1.30
C GLU A 496 -13.97 26.93 -2.78
N LEU A 497 -13.50 25.86 -3.41
CA LEU A 497 -13.77 25.54 -4.82
C LEU A 497 -15.16 24.94 -5.05
N ASP A 498 -15.55 23.96 -4.24
CA ASP A 498 -16.81 23.21 -4.38
C ASP A 498 -17.98 23.89 -3.67
N GLY A 499 -17.72 24.98 -2.95
CA GLY A 499 -18.73 25.83 -2.33
C GLY A 499 -19.53 25.13 -1.24
N ARG A 500 -20.86 25.15 -1.34
CA ARG A 500 -21.78 24.66 -0.29
C ARG A 500 -21.87 23.14 -0.17
N SER A 501 -21.22 22.36 -1.04
CA SER A 501 -21.51 20.92 -1.17
C SER A 501 -20.50 19.98 -0.52
N ASP A 502 -19.35 20.46 -0.03
CA ASP A 502 -18.46 19.60 0.76
C ASP A 502 -18.36 20.11 2.20
N ALA A 503 -19.28 19.63 3.04
CA ALA A 503 -19.29 19.94 4.47
C ALA A 503 -18.07 19.31 5.17
N HIS A 504 -17.61 18.15 4.66
CA HIS A 504 -16.48 17.42 5.21
C HIS A 504 -15.18 18.21 5.05
N GLU A 505 -14.87 18.68 3.82
CA GLU A 505 -13.65 19.45 3.56
C GLU A 505 -13.60 20.78 4.34
N ARG A 506 -14.76 21.43 4.54
CA ARG A 506 -14.87 22.66 5.36
C ARG A 506 -14.62 22.39 6.84
N GLU A 507 -15.14 21.29 7.36
CA GLU A 507 -14.89 20.85 8.73
C GLU A 507 -13.41 20.56 8.93
N LEU A 508 -12.78 19.79 8.03
CA LEU A 508 -11.36 19.45 8.10
C LEU A 508 -10.45 20.68 7.98
N CYS A 509 -10.74 21.59 7.05
CA CYS A 509 -10.04 22.86 6.96
C CYS A 509 -10.04 23.60 8.30
N THR A 510 -11.19 23.66 8.99
CA THR A 510 -11.31 24.34 10.29
C THR A 510 -10.57 23.58 11.40
N ARG A 511 -10.79 22.27 11.49
CA ARG A 511 -10.21 21.37 12.52
C ARG A 511 -8.68 21.32 12.45
N LEU A 512 -8.09 21.42 11.26
CA LEU A 512 -6.64 21.34 11.04
C LEU A 512 -5.92 22.72 11.09
N GLY A 513 -6.66 23.79 11.38
CA GLY A 513 -6.11 25.13 11.64
C GLY A 513 -6.18 26.12 10.48
N GLY A 514 -6.99 25.85 9.45
CA GLY A 514 -7.31 26.77 8.37
C GLY A 514 -6.19 27.03 7.36
N ILE A 515 -6.43 27.96 6.44
CA ILE A 515 -5.42 28.44 5.48
C ILE A 515 -4.28 29.08 6.24
N ARG A 516 -3.06 28.56 6.06
CA ARG A 516 -1.83 29.14 6.60
C ARG A 516 -1.19 29.99 5.50
N GLU A 517 -1.13 31.30 5.72
CA GLU A 517 -0.54 32.27 4.76
C GLU A 517 0.99 32.31 4.79
#